data_AF-A0A382N1Q4-F1
#
_entry.id   AF-A0A382N1Q4-F1
#
_cell.length_a   1.000
_cell.length_b   1.000
_cell.length_c   1.000
_cell.angle_alpha   90.00
_cell.angle_beta   90.00
_cell.angle_gamma   90.00
#
_symmetry.space_group_name_H-M   'P 1'
#
loop_
_entity.id
_entity.type
_entity.pdbx_description
1 polymer ?
#
loop_
_entity_poly.entity_id
_entity_poly.type
_entity_poly.pdbx_seq_one_letter_code
_entity_poly.pdbx_strand_id
1 'polypeptide(L)'
;MIKRITNTPYNETYPCISNDSNFLAFISDKSGINNIYLYKDIKAPFNTKLEPRAITNVLTGITQLSWNGDDTQLIFTGFYLKLS
;
A
#
# COMPACT_ATOMS: atom_id res chain seq x y z
N MET A 1 10.99 21.09 1.57
CA MET A 1 9.66 20.87 2.18
C MET A 1 9.37 19.37 2.13
N ILE A 2 8.84 18.78 3.21
CA ILE A 2 8.54 17.34 3.30
C ILE A 2 7.02 17.20 3.40
N LYS A 3 6.41 16.33 2.57
CA LYS A 3 4.96 16.05 2.58
C LYS A 3 4.72 14.70 3.24
N ARG A 4 3.91 14.69 4.30
CA ARG A 4 3.39 13.45 4.90
C ARG A 4 2.11 13.04 4.20
N ILE A 5 2.03 11.79 3.71
CA ILE A 5 0.86 11.28 2.95
C ILE A 5 -0.14 10.59 3.89
N THR A 6 0.36 9.81 4.86
CA THR A 6 -0.45 9.09 5.84
C THR A 6 -0.07 9.48 7.27
N ASN A 7 -1.05 9.52 8.17
CA ASN A 7 -0.86 9.75 9.60
C ASN A 7 -1.81 8.88 10.40
N THR A 8 -1.52 7.58 10.44
CA THR A 8 -2.36 6.59 11.10
C THR A 8 -1.60 5.96 12.28
N PRO A 9 -2.30 5.32 13.24
CA PRO A 9 -1.65 4.58 14.33
C PRO A 9 -1.17 3.18 13.91
N TYR A 10 -1.37 2.79 12.65
CA TYR A 10 -1.07 1.46 12.14
C TYR A 10 0.40 1.36 11.69
N ASN A 11 0.92 0.14 11.61
CA ASN A 11 2.23 -0.07 11.00
C ASN A 11 2.07 0.04 9.49
N GLU A 12 2.83 0.96 8.88
CA GLU A 12 2.82 1.22 7.44
C GLU A 12 4.24 1.08 6.89
N THR A 13 4.44 0.19 5.92
CA THR A 13 5.78 -0.20 5.41
C THR A 13 5.77 -0.43 3.90
N TYR A 14 6.96 -0.62 3.31
CA TYR A 14 7.16 -0.92 1.88
C TYR A 14 6.42 0.04 0.91
N PRO A 15 6.65 1.37 1.00
CA PRO A 15 6.03 2.31 0.06
C PRO A 15 6.57 2.10 -1.36
N CYS A 16 5.66 2.03 -2.34
CA CYS A 16 5.97 1.91 -3.75
C CYS A 16 5.09 2.87 -4.57
N ILE A 17 5.72 3.83 -5.23
CA ILE A 17 5.04 4.83 -6.08
C ILE A 17 4.94 4.25 -7.50
N SER A 18 3.78 4.41 -8.14
CA SER A 18 3.61 4.09 -9.57
C SER A 18 4.48 5.02 -10.42
N ASN A 19 4.93 4.56 -11.58
CA ASN A 19 5.81 5.30 -12.48
C ASN A 19 5.16 6.63 -12.94
N ASP A 20 3.86 6.63 -13.20
CA ASP A 20 3.07 7.83 -13.51
C ASP A 20 2.89 8.81 -12.32
N SER A 21 3.31 8.39 -11.11
CA SER A 21 3.19 9.13 -9.86
C SER A 21 1.75 9.51 -9.51
N ASN A 22 0.78 8.68 -9.87
CA ASN A 22 -0.62 8.85 -9.50
C ASN A 22 -1.02 7.99 -8.29
N PHE A 23 -0.27 6.94 -7.97
CA PHE A 23 -0.58 6.03 -6.89
C PHE A 23 0.62 5.81 -5.97
N LEU A 24 0.31 5.65 -4.68
CA LEU A 24 1.22 5.06 -3.69
C LEU A 24 0.58 3.77 -3.19
N ALA A 25 1.25 2.65 -3.43
CA ALA A 25 0.93 1.38 -2.80
C ALA A 25 1.84 1.19 -1.57
N PHE A 26 1.33 0.62 -0.50
CA PHE A 26 2.09 0.33 0.72
C PHE A 26 1.44 -0.81 1.51
N ILE A 27 2.17 -1.42 2.43
CA ILE A 27 1.65 -2.45 3.32
C ILE A 27 1.16 -1.79 4.61
N SER A 28 -0.02 -2.19 5.09
CA SER A 28 -0.50 -1.80 6.42
C SER A 28 -1.19 -2.94 7.15
N ASP A 29 -1.04 -2.96 8.48
CA ASP A 29 -1.75 -3.85 9.40
C ASP A 29 -3.10 -3.29 9.89
N LYS A 30 -3.61 -2.22 9.27
CA LYS A 30 -4.90 -1.58 9.60
C LYS A 30 -6.09 -2.56 9.68
N SER A 31 -6.06 -3.66 8.92
CA SER A 31 -7.07 -4.72 8.96
C SER A 31 -6.77 -5.86 9.95
N GLY A 32 -5.79 -5.71 10.85
CA GLY A 32 -5.31 -6.73 11.78
C GLY A 32 -4.22 -7.64 11.22
N ILE A 33 -3.97 -7.60 9.91
CA ILE A 33 -2.89 -8.32 9.23
C ILE A 33 -2.41 -7.51 8.02
N ASN A 34 -1.15 -7.72 7.62
CA ASN A 34 -0.51 -6.99 6.53
C ASN A 34 -1.23 -7.17 5.19
N ASN A 35 -1.89 -6.10 4.72
CA ASN A 35 -2.51 -6.01 3.41
C ASN A 35 -1.93 -4.84 2.60
N ILE A 36 -2.14 -4.85 1.29
CA ILE A 36 -1.78 -3.72 0.42
C ILE A 36 -2.88 -2.68 0.46
N TYR A 37 -2.47 -1.44 0.70
CA TYR A 37 -3.29 -0.24 0.64
C TYR A 37 -2.81 0.64 -0.51
N LEU A 38 -3.78 1.27 -1.19
CA LEU A 38 -3.55 2.18 -2.29
C LEU A 38 -4.02 3.58 -1.91
N TYR A 39 -3.10 4.54 -1.88
CA TYR A 39 -3.39 5.97 -1.82
C TYR A 39 -3.39 6.53 -3.23
N LYS A 40 -4.47 7.21 -3.61
CA LYS A 40 -4.62 7.84 -4.93
C LYS A 40 -4.17 9.29 -4.88
N ASP A 41 -3.72 9.79 -6.03
CA ASP A 41 -3.42 11.21 -6.26
C ASP A 41 -2.42 11.78 -5.24
N ILE A 42 -1.21 11.22 -5.25
CA ILE A 42 -0.11 11.72 -4.39
C ILE A 42 0.28 13.18 -4.69
N LYS A 43 -0.12 13.69 -5.87
CA LYS A 43 0.08 15.07 -6.31
C LYS A 43 -1.00 16.03 -5.82
N ALA A 44 -2.08 15.52 -5.22
CA ALA A 44 -3.15 16.33 -4.66
C ALA A 44 -2.60 17.42 -3.70
N PRO A 45 -3.23 18.60 -3.66
CA PRO A 45 -2.91 19.64 -2.68
C PRO A 45 -2.85 19.09 -1.25
N PHE A 46 -2.01 19.68 -0.40
CA PHE A 46 -1.77 19.19 0.97
C PHE A 46 -3.03 19.01 1.83
N ASN A 47 -4.07 19.82 1.57
CA ASN A 47 -5.31 19.79 2.33
C ASN A 47 -6.37 18.83 1.77
N THR A 48 -6.05 18.06 0.73
CA THR A 48 -6.96 17.05 0.19
C THR A 48 -6.96 15.82 1.10
N LYS A 49 -8.07 15.58 1.79
CA LYS A 49 -8.26 14.35 2.57
C LYS A 49 -8.59 13.19 1.65
N LEU A 50 -7.57 12.41 1.30
CA LEU A 50 -7.72 11.11 0.64
C LEU A 50 -7.32 10.01 1.60
N GLU A 51 -8.19 9.03 1.78
CA GLU A 51 -7.92 7.87 2.62
C GLU A 51 -7.43 6.70 1.76
N PRO A 52 -6.33 6.03 2.14
CA PRO A 52 -5.92 4.79 1.50
C PRO A 52 -7.01 3.72 1.56
N ARG A 53 -7.13 2.93 0.49
CA ARG A 53 -8.07 1.79 0.43
C ARG A 53 -7.30 0.49 0.36
N ALA A 54 -7.72 -0.52 1.12
CA ALA A 54 -7.21 -1.87 0.97
C ALA A 54 -7.60 -2.40 -0.42
N ILE A 55 -6.64 -3.02 -1.11
CA ILE A 55 -6.85 -3.67 -2.42
C ILE A 55 -6.61 -5.19 -2.35
N THR A 56 -6.21 -5.69 -1.18
CA THR A 56 -6.12 -7.11 -0.86
C THR A 56 -6.85 -7.40 0.45
N ASN A 57 -7.17 -8.68 0.66
CA ASN A 57 -7.67 -9.20 1.92
C ASN A 57 -7.08 -10.59 2.17
N VAL A 58 -5.76 -10.65 2.36
CA VAL A 58 -5.05 -11.92 2.57
C VAL A 58 -5.19 -12.38 4.03
N LEU A 59 -5.15 -13.70 4.24
CA LEU A 59 -5.29 -14.32 5.56
C LEU A 59 -3.96 -14.47 6.32
N THR A 60 -2.85 -14.44 5.61
CA THR A 60 -1.53 -14.75 6.15
C THR A 60 -0.66 -13.51 6.22
N GLY A 61 -0.76 -12.60 5.27
CA GLY A 61 -0.06 -11.32 5.29
C GLY A 61 0.93 -11.16 4.13
N ILE A 62 1.11 -9.92 3.71
CA ILE A 62 2.01 -9.51 2.63
C ILE A 62 3.32 -9.00 3.23
N THR A 63 4.45 -9.34 2.62
CA THR A 63 5.78 -8.97 3.11
C THR A 63 6.52 -8.00 2.20
N GLN A 64 6.25 -8.03 0.90
CA GLN A 64 6.89 -7.15 -0.08
C GLN A 64 5.90 -6.84 -1.21
N LEU A 65 6.06 -5.68 -1.85
CA LEU A 65 5.35 -5.34 -3.08
C LEU A 65 6.20 -4.49 -4.03
N SER A 66 5.85 -4.49 -5.31
CA SER A 66 6.36 -3.57 -6.33
C SER A 66 5.35 -3.40 -7.47
N TRP A 67 5.36 -2.23 -8.11
CA TRP A 67 4.73 -2.07 -9.42
C TRP A 67 5.54 -2.78 -10.51
N ASN A 68 4.87 -3.24 -11.55
CA ASN A 68 5.53 -3.55 -12.82
C ASN A 68 5.84 -2.24 -13.59
N GLY A 69 6.63 -2.32 -14.66
CA GLY A 69 7.18 -1.13 -15.32
C GLY A 69 6.17 -0.21 -16.02
N ASP A 70 4.93 -0.66 -16.25
CA ASP A 70 3.88 0.09 -16.96
C ASP A 70 2.67 0.45 -16.07
N ASP A 71 2.80 0.29 -14.75
CA ASP A 71 1.76 0.59 -13.75
C ASP A 71 0.48 -0.25 -13.83
N THR A 72 0.44 -1.30 -14.65
CA THR A 72 -0.76 -2.14 -14.81
C THR A 72 -0.90 -3.23 -13.74
N GLN A 73 0.18 -3.60 -13.07
CA GLN A 73 0.20 -4.72 -12.12
C GLN A 73 1.01 -4.41 -10.85
N LEU A 74 0.55 -4.98 -9.74
CA LEU A 74 1.31 -5.08 -8.50
C LEU A 74 1.77 -6.52 -8.29
N ILE A 75 3.07 -6.68 -8.12
CA ILE A 75 3.70 -7.95 -7.77
C ILE A 75 3.93 -7.92 -6.26
N PHE A 76 3.56 -8.97 -5.55
CA PHE A 76 3.75 -9.04 -4.10
C PHE A 76 4.06 -10.47 -3.64
N THR A 77 4.73 -10.56 -2.50
CA THR A 77 4.98 -11.82 -1.81
C THR A 77 4.14 -11.89 -0.54
N GLY A 78 3.58 -13.06 -0.28
CA GLY A 78 2.90 -13.40 0.95
C GLY A 78 3.25 -14.82 1.33
N PHE A 79 3.14 -15.14 2.60
CA PHE A 79 3.39 -16.49 3.09
C PHE A 79 2.11 -17.30 3.06
N TYR A 80 2.20 -18.61 2.86
CA TYR A 80 1.07 -19.52 3.00
C TYR A 80 1.29 -20.36 4.26
N LEU A 81 0.33 -20.33 5.18
CA LEU A 81 0.37 -21.21 6.35
C LEU A 81 -0.33 -22.52 5.97
N LYS A 82 0.43 -23.62 5.86
CA LYS A 82 -0.16 -24.95 5.72
C LYS A 82 -0.56 -25.43 7.12
N LEU A 83 -1.86 -25.52 7.38
CA LEU A 83 -2.36 -26.21 8.57
C LEU A 83 -2.10 -27.70 8.38
N SER A 84 -1.32 -28.29 9.28
CA SER A 84 -1.01 -29.73 9.35
C SER A 84 -2.12 -30.51 10.03
#